data_AF-A0A7L5CCE9-F1
#
_entry.id   AF-A0A7L5CCE9-F1
#
_cell.length_a   1.000
_cell.length_b   1.000
_cell.length_c   1.000
_cell.angle_alpha   90.00
_cell.angle_beta   90.00
_cell.angle_gamma   90.00
#
_symmetry.space_group_name_H-M   'P 1'
#
loop_
_entity.id
_entity.type
_entity.pdbx_description
1 polymer ?
#
loop_
_entity_poly.entity_id
_entity_poly.type
_entity_poly.pdbx_seq_one_letter_code
_entity_poly.pdbx_strand_id
1 'polypeptide(L)'
;MFNYNLFLKRLSHKKLYQTSFIKNEIAQRLLKRLDFINLNPTDILVDGYQDTSYIGILKNRFPNAKIHNNQDSKQQFDIIISNSTIHLTDNLAQELDNYYGLLNNDGILLFSTFGDKSFISMKQAFATVSDKKHINDMIDLLTWGNTLQSSRYKTPAIESDLITFTYENTATLFEDVRALNEPLADTTMHISLTGKNLWNNFITQFKQNLQLEIEALYGYAVRKNDNHVRSRVNPNRVSLDELKEQIANFKKSNNT
;
A
#
# COMPACT_ATOMS: atom_id res chain seq x y z
N MET A 1 -9.03 -13.47 -2.47
CA MET A 1 -8.75 -12.47 -1.40
C MET A 1 -7.25 -12.48 -1.16
N PHE A 2 -6.65 -11.30 -0.96
CA PHE A 2 -5.24 -11.18 -0.61
C PHE A 2 -4.94 -11.97 0.68
N ASN A 3 -3.79 -12.62 0.72
CA ASN A 3 -3.31 -13.40 1.86
C ASN A 3 -1.92 -12.91 2.25
N TYR A 4 -1.86 -12.05 3.27
CA TYR A 4 -0.61 -11.43 3.69
C TYR A 4 0.46 -12.43 4.17
N ASN A 5 0.07 -13.50 4.88
CA ASN A 5 1.03 -14.52 5.32
C ASN A 5 1.65 -15.27 4.13
N LEU A 6 0.86 -15.59 3.10
CA LEU A 6 1.36 -16.17 1.87
C LEU A 6 2.27 -15.19 1.11
N PHE A 7 1.91 -13.90 1.09
CA PHE A 7 2.72 -12.84 0.51
C PHE A 7 4.11 -12.80 1.15
N LEU A 8 4.20 -12.72 2.48
CA LEU A 8 5.47 -12.71 3.22
C LEU A 8 6.29 -13.97 2.95
N LYS A 9 5.66 -15.15 2.99
CA LYS A 9 6.33 -16.42 2.67
C LYS A 9 6.90 -16.40 1.26
N ARG A 10 6.17 -15.91 0.26
CA ARG A 10 6.67 -15.86 -1.12
C ARG A 10 7.77 -14.83 -1.30
N LEU A 11 7.66 -13.70 -0.62
CA LEU A 11 8.65 -12.63 -0.65
C LEU A 11 10.00 -13.12 -0.11
N SER A 12 10.00 -13.89 0.99
CA SER A 12 11.22 -14.39 1.63
C SER A 12 12.03 -15.39 0.78
N HIS A 13 11.40 -16.02 -0.22
CA HIS A 13 12.05 -17.01 -1.11
C HIS A 13 12.40 -16.43 -2.48
N LYS A 14 12.06 -15.16 -2.75
CA LYS A 14 12.32 -14.51 -4.03
C LYS A 14 13.58 -13.67 -3.98
N LYS A 15 14.25 -13.59 -5.13
CA LYS A 15 15.26 -12.55 -5.36
C LYS A 15 14.56 -11.19 -5.32
N LEU A 16 15.00 -10.33 -4.42
CA LEU A 16 14.52 -8.95 -4.32
C LEU A 16 15.30 -8.07 -5.28
N TYR A 17 14.57 -7.23 -6.00
CA TYR A 17 15.13 -6.14 -6.80
C TYR A 17 15.36 -4.95 -5.89
N GLN A 18 16.57 -4.39 -5.94
CA GLN A 18 16.94 -3.24 -5.11
C GLN A 18 16.38 -1.92 -5.67
N THR A 19 16.13 -1.87 -6.98
CA THR A 19 15.60 -0.70 -7.68
C THR A 19 14.33 -1.08 -8.43
N SER A 20 13.45 -0.10 -8.62
CA SER A 20 12.22 -0.26 -9.38
C SER A 20 11.91 1.07 -10.05
N PHE A 21 11.92 1.07 -11.38
CA PHE A 21 11.57 2.26 -12.16
C PHE A 21 10.16 2.77 -11.82
N ILE A 22 9.18 1.87 -11.78
CA ILE A 22 7.78 2.21 -11.48
C ILE A 22 7.63 2.77 -10.06
N LYS A 23 8.17 2.07 -9.04
CA LYS A 23 8.07 2.57 -7.65
C LYS A 23 8.83 3.88 -7.46
N ASN A 24 9.96 4.07 -8.17
CA ASN A 24 10.67 5.35 -8.15
C ASN A 24 9.82 6.48 -8.72
N GLU A 25 9.22 6.31 -9.90
CA GLU A 25 8.36 7.34 -10.48
C GLU A 25 7.22 7.76 -9.55
N ILE A 26 6.57 6.79 -8.90
CA ILE A 26 5.51 7.06 -7.94
C ILE A 26 6.07 7.79 -6.71
N ALA A 27 7.20 7.35 -6.17
CA ALA A 27 7.83 7.96 -5.01
C ALA A 27 8.26 9.41 -5.29
N GLN A 28 8.85 9.69 -6.46
CA GLN A 28 9.23 11.04 -6.89
C GLN A 28 8.01 11.96 -7.04
N ARG A 29 6.89 11.44 -7.56
CA ARG A 29 5.62 12.19 -7.61
C ARG A 29 5.05 12.46 -6.22
N LEU A 30 5.17 11.52 -5.28
CA LEU A 30 4.78 11.77 -3.89
C LEU A 30 5.65 12.87 -3.25
N LEU A 31 6.96 12.88 -3.51
CA LEU A 31 7.85 13.92 -2.97
C LEU A 31 7.46 15.33 -3.39
N LYS A 32 6.96 15.53 -4.61
CA LYS A 32 6.45 16.84 -5.06
C LYS A 32 5.31 17.36 -4.18
N ARG A 33 4.55 16.48 -3.54
CA ARG A 33 3.47 16.87 -2.61
C ARG A 33 3.99 17.38 -1.29
N LEU A 34 5.23 17.06 -0.93
CA LEU A 34 5.87 17.70 0.21
C LEU A 34 5.98 19.20 -0.01
N ASP A 35 6.05 19.73 -1.25
CA ASP A 35 6.21 21.17 -1.55
C ASP A 35 5.16 22.06 -0.86
N PHE A 36 4.00 21.49 -0.54
CA PHE A 36 2.90 22.17 0.14
C PHE A 36 2.89 21.99 1.66
N ILE A 37 3.78 21.17 2.20
CA ILE A 37 3.90 20.90 3.63
C ILE A 37 4.90 21.87 4.25
N ASN A 38 4.39 22.75 5.10
CA ASN A 38 5.19 23.68 5.89
C ASN A 38 5.48 23.08 7.28
N LEU A 39 6.48 22.19 7.34
CA LEU A 39 6.95 21.56 8.58
C LEU A 39 8.47 21.58 8.62
N ASN A 40 9.05 21.73 9.81
CA ASN A 40 10.48 21.55 10.07
C ASN A 40 10.69 20.25 10.88
N PRO A 41 10.59 19.07 10.24
CA PRO A 41 10.70 17.80 10.93
C PRO A 41 12.10 17.60 11.53
N THR A 42 12.15 16.98 12.70
CA THR A 42 13.38 16.46 13.31
C THR A 42 13.59 15.00 12.90
N ASP A 43 12.52 14.21 12.87
CA ASP A 43 12.59 12.78 12.53
C ASP A 43 11.59 12.41 11.43
N ILE A 44 12.10 11.82 10.35
CA ILE A 44 11.32 11.33 9.21
C ILE A 44 11.52 9.83 9.06
N LEU A 45 10.43 9.07 9.08
CA LEU A 45 10.46 7.65 8.69
C LEU A 45 10.11 7.50 7.22
N VAL A 46 10.93 6.79 6.46
CA VAL A 46 10.64 6.33 5.10
C VAL A 46 10.43 4.83 5.15
N ASP A 47 9.20 4.40 4.91
CA ASP A 47 8.79 3.01 4.81
C ASP A 47 8.52 2.63 3.35
N GLY A 48 8.90 1.42 2.95
CA GLY A 48 8.78 0.96 1.56
C GLY A 48 9.90 1.46 0.64
N TYR A 49 9.55 1.74 -0.63
CA TYR A 49 10.55 2.02 -1.68
C TYR A 49 11.34 3.31 -1.41
N GLN A 50 12.66 3.23 -1.56
CA GLN A 50 13.58 4.35 -1.55
C GLN A 50 14.86 3.98 -2.29
N ASP A 51 15.47 4.97 -2.95
CA ASP A 51 16.81 4.85 -3.52
C ASP A 51 17.70 6.03 -3.10
N THR A 52 18.96 6.02 -3.56
CA THR A 52 19.94 7.05 -3.20
C THR A 52 19.52 8.44 -3.67
N SER A 53 18.84 8.55 -4.82
CA SER A 53 18.34 9.81 -5.35
C SER A 53 17.20 10.35 -4.50
N TYR A 54 16.22 9.49 -4.20
CA TYR A 54 15.09 9.81 -3.33
C TYR A 54 15.54 10.34 -1.97
N ILE A 55 16.50 9.67 -1.33
CA ILE A 55 17.05 10.10 -0.04
C ILE A 55 17.85 11.39 -0.17
N GLY A 56 18.58 11.58 -1.28
CA GLY A 56 19.27 12.84 -1.57
C GLY A 56 18.31 14.03 -1.62
N ILE A 57 17.15 13.88 -2.28
CA ILE A 57 16.11 14.92 -2.36
C ILE A 57 15.55 15.26 -0.97
N LEU A 58 15.22 14.24 -0.17
CA LEU A 58 14.74 14.45 1.19
C LEU A 58 15.76 15.18 2.08
N LYS A 59 17.05 14.80 2.01
CA LYS A 59 18.12 15.46 2.76
C LYS A 59 18.33 16.90 2.33
N ASN A 60 18.28 17.18 1.04
CA ASN A 60 18.41 18.56 0.53
C ASN A 60 17.26 19.43 1.02
N ARG A 61 16.05 18.86 1.09
CA ARG A 61 14.84 19.55 1.54
C ARG A 61 14.81 19.77 3.06
N PHE A 62 15.16 18.74 3.82
CA PHE A 62 15.13 18.75 5.28
C PHE A 62 16.54 18.46 5.83
N PRO A 63 17.49 19.40 5.69
CA PRO A 63 18.90 19.16 6.00
C PRO A 63 19.17 18.85 7.48
N ASN A 64 18.27 19.30 8.37
CA ASN A 64 18.38 19.09 9.81
C ASN A 64 17.61 17.85 10.30
N ALA A 65 16.83 17.19 9.43
CA ALA A 65 16.03 16.04 9.81
C ALA A 65 16.87 14.76 9.75
N LYS A 66 16.66 13.88 10.74
CA LYS A 66 17.15 12.50 10.71
C LYS A 66 16.15 11.65 9.92
N ILE A 67 16.65 11.00 8.86
CA ILE A 67 15.86 10.08 8.03
C ILE A 67 16.13 8.65 8.48
N HIS A 68 15.05 7.94 8.76
CA HIS A 68 15.03 6.54 9.20
C HIS A 68 14.40 5.66 8.12
N ASN A 69 14.90 4.44 7.97
CA ASN A 69 14.40 3.45 7.02
C ASN A 69 13.87 2.18 7.70
N ASN A 70 13.80 2.20 9.03
CA ASN A 70 13.27 1.13 9.85
C ASN A 70 12.51 1.73 11.04
N GLN A 71 11.55 0.96 11.54
CA GLN A 71 10.79 1.33 12.72
C GLN A 71 11.54 0.83 13.96
N ASP A 72 11.95 1.74 14.84
CA ASP A 72 12.26 1.39 16.23
C ASP A 72 11.00 1.67 17.06
N SER A 73 10.50 0.63 17.74
CA SER A 73 9.29 0.64 18.57
C SER A 73 9.24 1.73 19.65
N LYS A 74 10.37 2.38 19.96
CA LYS A 74 10.45 3.45 20.98
C LYS A 74 10.44 4.87 20.42
N GLN A 75 10.43 5.05 19.11
CA GLN A 75 10.54 6.36 18.47
C GLN A 75 9.23 6.79 17.81
N GLN A 76 8.86 8.07 18.00
CA GLN A 76 7.80 8.73 17.23
C GLN A 76 8.42 9.66 16.19
N PHE A 77 7.70 9.90 15.09
CA PHE A 77 8.18 10.61 13.91
C PHE A 77 7.31 11.83 13.59
N ASP A 78 7.91 12.89 13.08
CA ASP A 78 7.17 14.09 12.64
C ASP A 78 6.53 13.87 11.26
N ILE A 79 7.21 13.10 10.41
CA ILE A 79 6.70 12.67 9.11
C ILE A 79 6.94 11.17 8.95
N ILE A 80 5.92 10.45 8.50
CA ILE A 80 6.06 9.12 7.95
C ILE A 80 5.72 9.18 6.46
N ILE A 81 6.61 8.66 5.62
CA ILE A 81 6.40 8.51 4.18
C ILE A 81 6.38 7.02 3.86
N SER A 82 5.22 6.47 3.50
CA SER A 82 5.07 5.09 3.05
C SER A 82 5.00 5.02 1.52
N ASN A 83 6.07 4.56 0.88
CA ASN A 83 6.15 4.42 -0.57
C ASN A 83 5.76 3.02 -1.05
N SER A 84 4.59 2.91 -1.67
CA SER A 84 4.13 1.71 -2.38
C SER A 84 4.19 0.43 -1.54
N THR A 85 3.78 0.52 -0.26
CA THR A 85 3.78 -0.61 0.68
C THR A 85 2.56 -0.69 1.59
N ILE A 86 1.91 0.43 1.92
CA ILE A 86 0.78 0.47 2.87
C ILE A 86 -0.42 -0.42 2.48
N HIS A 87 -0.60 -0.76 1.20
CA HIS A 87 -1.66 -1.69 0.76
C HIS A 87 -1.34 -3.16 1.01
N LEU A 88 -0.09 -3.50 1.36
CA LEU A 88 0.34 -4.87 1.60
C LEU A 88 -0.07 -5.29 3.01
N THR A 89 -1.37 -5.36 3.24
CA THR A 89 -1.99 -5.67 4.52
C THR A 89 -3.33 -6.37 4.32
N ASP A 90 -3.71 -7.24 5.26
CA ASP A 90 -5.05 -7.82 5.30
C ASP A 90 -6.08 -6.85 5.92
N ASN A 91 -5.63 -5.80 6.61
CA ASN A 91 -6.49 -4.84 7.29
C ASN A 91 -5.94 -3.42 7.20
N LEU A 92 -6.46 -2.66 6.23
CA LEU A 92 -6.02 -1.29 5.99
C LEU A 92 -6.28 -0.35 7.18
N ALA A 93 -7.42 -0.49 7.87
CA ALA A 93 -7.72 0.35 9.03
C ALA A 93 -6.72 0.11 10.18
N GLN A 94 -6.32 -1.15 10.39
CA GLN A 94 -5.28 -1.48 11.36
C GLN A 94 -3.93 -0.90 10.96
N GLU A 95 -3.57 -0.94 9.69
CA GLU A 95 -2.30 -0.40 9.22
C GLU A 95 -2.22 1.12 9.39
N LEU A 96 -3.31 1.83 9.09
CA LEU A 96 -3.43 3.26 9.37
C LEU A 96 -3.29 3.55 10.88
N ASP A 97 -3.82 2.70 11.76
CA ASP A 97 -3.65 2.86 13.20
C ASP A 97 -2.21 2.60 13.68
N ASN A 98 -1.51 1.67 13.03
CA ASN A 98 -0.10 1.40 13.31
C ASN A 98 0.73 2.66 13.01
N TYR A 99 0.57 3.24 11.82
CA TYR A 99 1.24 4.51 11.48
C TYR A 99 0.80 5.67 12.38
N TYR A 100 -0.48 5.73 12.78
CA TYR A 100 -0.95 6.78 13.70
C TYR A 100 -0.22 6.71 15.04
N GLY A 101 0.03 5.50 15.56
CA GLY A 101 0.76 5.30 16.81
C GLY A 101 2.24 5.70 16.75
N LEU A 102 2.83 5.73 15.56
CA LEU A 102 4.23 6.09 15.32
C LEU A 102 4.44 7.58 15.05
N LEU A 103 3.39 8.36 14.80
CA LEU A 103 3.53 9.80 14.55
C LEU A 103 3.59 10.59 15.84
N ASN A 104 4.26 11.75 15.85
CA ASN A 104 4.07 12.76 16.89
C ASN A 104 2.69 13.43 16.75
N ASN A 105 2.25 14.13 17.79
CA ASN A 105 1.11 15.06 17.69
C ASN A 105 1.33 16.04 16.54
N ASP A 106 0.30 16.30 15.74
CA ASP A 106 0.36 17.07 14.49
C ASP A 106 1.32 16.51 13.42
N GLY A 107 1.87 15.30 13.61
CA GLY A 107 2.72 14.62 12.64
C GLY A 107 1.95 14.19 11.40
N ILE A 108 2.67 14.03 10.28
CA ILE A 108 2.08 13.83 8.95
C ILE A 108 2.35 12.41 8.46
N LEU A 109 1.30 11.71 8.06
CA LEU A 109 1.40 10.54 7.19
C LEU A 109 1.26 10.99 5.73
N LEU A 110 2.27 10.71 4.94
CA LEU A 110 2.23 10.72 3.49
C LEU A 110 2.37 9.29 2.99
N PHE A 111 1.60 8.92 1.97
CA PHE A 111 1.79 7.62 1.36
C PHE A 111 1.48 7.62 -0.13
N SER A 112 2.10 6.68 -0.82
CA SER A 112 1.72 6.27 -2.16
C SER A 112 1.38 4.78 -2.17
N THR A 113 0.44 4.39 -3.02
CA THR A 113 0.01 2.99 -3.15
C THR A 113 -0.60 2.73 -4.53
N PHE A 114 -0.82 1.46 -4.88
CA PHE A 114 -1.46 1.07 -6.12
C PHE A 114 -2.98 0.96 -5.94
N GLY A 115 -3.73 1.55 -6.88
CA GLY A 115 -5.18 1.48 -6.97
C GLY A 115 -5.68 0.32 -7.84
N ASP A 116 -6.98 0.04 -7.75
CA ASP A 116 -7.64 -1.09 -8.42
C ASP A 116 -7.59 -1.02 -9.96
N LYS A 117 -7.40 0.19 -10.52
CA LYS A 117 -7.20 0.38 -11.96
C LYS A 117 -5.77 0.10 -12.44
N SER A 118 -4.87 -0.34 -11.56
CA SER A 118 -3.56 -0.83 -11.99
C SER A 118 -3.69 -2.17 -12.72
N PHE A 119 -2.84 -2.34 -13.73
CA PHE A 119 -2.69 -3.55 -14.55
C PHE A 119 -3.95 -3.97 -15.30
N ILE A 120 -4.87 -3.04 -15.62
CA ILE A 120 -6.15 -3.37 -16.27
C ILE A 120 -5.94 -4.19 -17.54
N SER A 121 -5.07 -3.74 -18.45
CA SER A 121 -4.85 -4.45 -19.72
C SER A 121 -4.27 -5.85 -19.51
N MET A 122 -3.38 -6.00 -18.52
CA MET A 122 -2.82 -7.30 -18.14
C MET A 122 -3.87 -8.23 -17.50
N LYS A 123 -4.71 -7.71 -16.59
CA LYS A 123 -5.82 -8.43 -15.97
C LYS A 123 -6.80 -8.94 -17.04
N GLN A 124 -7.16 -8.08 -17.99
CA GLN A 124 -8.05 -8.42 -19.10
C GLN A 124 -7.44 -9.52 -19.98
N ALA A 125 -6.17 -9.39 -20.36
CA ALA A 125 -5.49 -10.41 -21.17
C ALA A 125 -5.46 -11.78 -20.46
N PHE A 126 -5.16 -11.83 -19.15
CA PHE A 126 -5.20 -13.09 -18.39
C PHE A 126 -6.61 -13.69 -18.30
N ALA A 127 -7.65 -12.87 -18.13
CA ALA A 127 -9.03 -13.33 -18.05
C ALA A 127 -9.51 -14.03 -19.33
N THR A 128 -8.89 -13.76 -20.48
CA THR A 128 -9.21 -14.47 -21.74
C THR A 128 -8.68 -15.91 -21.79
N VAL A 129 -7.70 -16.26 -20.95
CA VAL A 129 -7.02 -17.57 -21.00
C VAL A 129 -7.07 -18.35 -19.68
N SER A 130 -7.60 -17.76 -18.60
CA SER A 130 -7.64 -18.39 -17.28
C SER A 130 -8.79 -17.86 -16.43
N ASP A 131 -9.39 -18.75 -15.64
CA ASP A 131 -10.39 -18.48 -14.60
C ASP A 131 -9.78 -18.11 -13.21
N LYS A 132 -8.45 -18.19 -13.06
CA LYS A 132 -7.75 -17.93 -11.80
C LYS A 132 -7.17 -16.53 -11.75
N LYS A 133 -6.89 -16.05 -10.53
CA LYS A 133 -6.15 -14.81 -10.34
C LYS A 133 -4.69 -14.98 -10.76
N HIS A 134 -4.20 -14.01 -11.52
CA HIS A 134 -2.79 -13.85 -11.92
C HIS A 134 -2.17 -12.55 -11.39
N ILE A 135 -2.99 -11.67 -10.81
CA ILE A 135 -2.60 -10.36 -10.27
C ILE A 135 -3.35 -10.19 -8.94
N ASN A 136 -2.70 -9.60 -7.95
CA ASN A 136 -3.36 -9.28 -6.67
C ASN A 136 -4.45 -8.22 -6.90
N ASP A 137 -5.58 -8.35 -6.20
CA ASP A 137 -6.55 -7.28 -6.15
C ASP A 137 -5.99 -6.12 -5.31
N MET A 138 -6.28 -4.90 -5.75
CA MET A 138 -5.86 -3.66 -5.10
C MET A 138 -7.09 -2.92 -4.62
N ILE A 139 -6.92 -2.08 -3.60
CA ILE A 139 -8.00 -1.33 -2.97
C ILE A 139 -8.30 -0.09 -3.83
N ASP A 140 -9.57 0.13 -4.14
CA ASP A 140 -10.01 1.28 -4.94
C ASP A 140 -9.96 2.61 -4.15
N LEU A 141 -9.97 3.73 -4.88
CA LEU A 141 -9.92 5.08 -4.31
C LEU A 141 -11.04 5.37 -3.31
N LEU A 142 -12.26 4.89 -3.55
CA LEU A 142 -13.40 5.15 -2.66
C LEU A 142 -13.24 4.41 -1.34
N THR A 143 -12.82 3.14 -1.40
CA THR A 143 -12.53 2.33 -0.21
C THR A 143 -11.40 2.94 0.62
N TRP A 144 -10.32 3.39 -0.03
CA TRP A 144 -9.26 4.14 0.63
C TRP A 144 -9.78 5.42 1.30
N GLY A 145 -10.53 6.24 0.55
CA GLY A 145 -11.10 7.49 1.04
C GLY A 145 -12.01 7.28 2.24
N ASN A 146 -12.92 6.31 2.19
CA ASN A 146 -13.82 5.97 3.30
C ASN A 146 -13.05 5.49 4.53
N THR A 147 -12.01 4.67 4.34
CA THR A 147 -11.20 4.15 5.44
C THR A 147 -10.40 5.27 6.11
N LEU A 148 -9.80 6.16 5.33
CA LEU A 148 -9.11 7.35 5.84
C LEU A 148 -10.06 8.31 6.56
N GLN A 149 -11.24 8.59 6.00
CA GLN A 149 -12.25 9.45 6.64
C GLN A 149 -12.76 8.88 7.96
N SER A 150 -12.83 7.55 8.07
CA SER A 150 -13.25 6.85 9.30
C SER A 150 -12.11 6.68 10.33
N SER A 151 -10.88 7.06 9.98
CA SER A 151 -9.72 6.93 10.84
C SER A 151 -9.64 8.05 11.91
N ARG A 152 -8.61 8.00 12.76
CA ARG A 152 -8.34 9.02 13.79
C ARG A 152 -7.63 10.27 13.24
N TYR A 153 -7.15 10.21 12.00
CA TYR A 153 -6.46 11.33 11.39
C TYR A 153 -7.40 12.52 11.15
N LYS A 154 -6.86 13.74 11.23
CA LYS A 154 -7.53 14.95 10.77
C LYS A 154 -7.07 15.30 9.35
N THR A 155 -7.92 16.06 8.65
CA THR A 155 -7.66 16.54 7.28
C THR A 155 -7.18 15.45 6.31
N PRO A 156 -7.77 14.23 6.29
CA PRO A 156 -7.35 13.22 5.33
C PRO A 156 -7.71 13.66 3.91
N ALA A 157 -6.76 13.50 3.01
CA ALA A 157 -6.93 13.71 1.58
C ALA A 157 -6.32 12.51 0.84
N ILE A 158 -6.94 12.12 -0.27
CA ILE A 158 -6.41 11.12 -1.18
C ILE A 158 -6.78 11.50 -2.60
N GLU A 159 -5.85 11.31 -3.52
CA GLU A 159 -6.07 11.53 -4.94
C GLU A 159 -5.48 10.38 -5.77
N SER A 160 -5.90 10.29 -7.02
CA SER A 160 -5.51 9.25 -7.97
C SER A 160 -4.83 9.85 -9.19
N ASP A 161 -3.76 9.21 -9.65
CA ASP A 161 -3.06 9.51 -10.90
C ASP A 161 -2.93 8.21 -11.70
N LEU A 162 -3.41 8.19 -12.94
CA LEU A 162 -3.32 7.04 -13.81
C LEU A 162 -2.13 7.22 -14.77
N ILE A 163 -1.09 6.42 -14.56
CA ILE A 163 0.15 6.46 -15.32
C ILE A 163 0.16 5.28 -16.29
N THR A 164 0.34 5.54 -17.57
CA THR A 164 0.46 4.50 -18.60
C THR A 164 1.90 4.43 -19.10
N PHE A 165 2.56 3.29 -18.88
CA PHE A 165 3.89 3.01 -19.42
C PHE A 165 3.77 2.19 -20.71
N THR A 166 4.45 2.63 -21.76
CA THR A 166 4.54 1.90 -23.04
C THR A 166 5.88 1.18 -23.12
N TYR A 167 5.88 -0.08 -23.56
CA TYR A 167 7.08 -0.91 -23.62
C TYR A 167 7.38 -1.39 -25.05
N GLU A 168 8.66 -1.47 -25.39
CA GLU A 168 9.10 -2.01 -26.68
C GLU A 168 8.98 -3.54 -26.75
N ASN A 169 9.17 -4.21 -25.60
CA ASN A 169 9.16 -5.67 -25.54
C ASN A 169 8.69 -6.20 -24.18
N THR A 170 8.16 -7.42 -24.17
CA THR A 170 7.62 -8.05 -22.97
C THR A 170 8.67 -8.35 -21.91
N ALA A 171 9.94 -8.54 -22.30
CA ALA A 171 10.99 -8.89 -21.34
C ALA A 171 11.22 -7.72 -20.38
N THR A 172 11.38 -6.50 -20.89
CA THR A 172 11.53 -5.28 -20.10
C THR A 172 10.29 -5.03 -19.22
N LEU A 173 9.08 -5.20 -19.77
CA LEU A 173 7.84 -5.06 -18.98
C LEU A 173 7.80 -6.01 -17.78
N PHE A 174 8.10 -7.30 -17.98
CA PHE A 174 8.09 -8.27 -16.89
C PHE A 174 9.30 -8.13 -15.96
N GLU A 175 10.40 -7.50 -16.39
CA GLU A 175 11.47 -7.06 -15.47
C GLU A 175 10.97 -5.99 -14.51
N ASP A 176 10.31 -4.95 -15.03
CA ASP A 176 9.76 -3.87 -14.19
C ASP A 176 8.67 -4.36 -13.25
N VAL A 177 7.77 -5.23 -13.72
CA VAL A 177 6.73 -5.86 -12.87
C VAL A 177 7.37 -6.71 -11.77
N ARG A 178 8.43 -7.47 -12.08
CA ARG A 178 9.15 -8.23 -11.06
C ARG A 178 9.86 -7.31 -10.06
N ALA A 179 10.36 -6.18 -10.53
CA ALA A 179 11.03 -5.18 -9.70
C ALA A 179 10.11 -4.50 -8.67
N LEU A 180 8.79 -4.64 -8.82
CA LEU A 180 7.84 -4.23 -7.77
C LEU A 180 7.99 -5.04 -6.48
N ASN A 181 8.59 -6.25 -6.55
CA ASN A 181 8.72 -7.18 -5.42
C ASN A 181 7.38 -7.55 -4.76
N GLU A 182 6.29 -7.59 -5.53
CA GLU A 182 4.96 -7.93 -5.02
C GLU A 182 4.50 -9.28 -5.60
N PRO A 183 4.85 -10.42 -4.97
CA PRO A 183 4.37 -11.72 -5.43
C PRO A 183 2.85 -11.81 -5.36
N LEU A 184 2.26 -12.49 -6.35
CA LEU A 184 0.87 -12.92 -6.29
C LEU A 184 0.64 -13.78 -5.05
N ALA A 185 -0.36 -13.40 -4.25
CA ALA A 185 -0.74 -14.02 -2.99
C ALA A 185 -2.26 -13.91 -2.80
N ASP A 186 -3.03 -14.39 -3.79
CA ASP A 186 -4.48 -14.46 -3.70
C ASP A 186 -4.95 -15.88 -3.40
N THR A 187 -5.97 -16.04 -2.55
CA THR A 187 -6.53 -17.36 -2.19
C THR A 187 -7.10 -18.16 -3.37
N THR A 188 -7.39 -17.53 -4.50
CA THR A 188 -7.95 -18.14 -5.71
C THR A 188 -6.93 -18.27 -6.85
N MET A 189 -5.65 -18.00 -6.57
CA MET A 189 -4.59 -18.08 -7.57
C MET A 189 -4.22 -19.52 -7.95
N HIS A 190 -3.54 -19.70 -9.08
CA HIS A 190 -2.85 -20.96 -9.38
C HIS A 190 -1.71 -21.21 -8.39
N ILE A 191 -1.68 -22.40 -7.79
CA ILE A 191 -0.61 -22.80 -6.84
C ILE A 191 0.62 -23.36 -7.55
N SER A 192 0.47 -23.86 -8.78
CA SER A 192 1.56 -24.36 -9.62
C SER A 192 2.12 -23.27 -10.54
N LEU A 193 3.22 -23.59 -11.24
CA LEU A 193 3.72 -22.74 -12.32
C LEU A 193 2.70 -22.62 -13.46
N THR A 194 2.71 -21.47 -14.13
CA THR A 194 1.92 -21.24 -15.33
C THR A 194 2.42 -22.14 -16.47
N GLY A 195 1.52 -22.95 -17.03
CA GLY A 195 1.86 -23.83 -18.15
C GLY A 195 2.22 -23.06 -19.42
N LYS A 196 3.17 -23.61 -20.21
CA LYS A 196 3.69 -22.99 -21.44
C LYS A 196 2.60 -22.53 -22.42
N ASN A 197 1.58 -23.37 -22.64
CA ASN A 197 0.50 -23.05 -23.59
C ASN A 197 -0.35 -21.86 -23.11
N LEU A 198 -0.72 -21.84 -21.82
CA LEU A 198 -1.45 -20.72 -21.24
C LEU A 198 -0.64 -19.43 -21.32
N TRP A 199 0.65 -19.49 -20.96
CA TRP A 199 1.56 -18.35 -21.06
C TRP A 199 1.66 -17.80 -22.49
N ASN A 200 1.86 -18.68 -23.48
CA ASN A 200 1.94 -18.27 -24.88
C ASN A 200 0.64 -17.62 -25.35
N ASN A 201 -0.51 -18.18 -25.00
CA ASN A 201 -1.81 -17.61 -25.37
C ASN A 201 -2.01 -16.22 -24.75
N PHE A 202 -1.68 -16.06 -23.46
CA PHE A 202 -1.70 -14.76 -22.79
C PHE A 202 -0.79 -13.75 -23.49
N ILE A 203 0.45 -14.13 -23.78
CA ILE A 203 1.43 -13.25 -24.43
C ILE A 203 0.97 -12.82 -25.83
N THR A 204 0.37 -13.71 -26.61
CA THR A 204 -0.18 -13.38 -27.93
C THR A 204 -1.26 -12.29 -27.85
N GLN A 205 -2.12 -12.33 -26.83
CA GLN A 205 -3.13 -11.29 -26.62
C GLN A 205 -2.51 -10.00 -26.09
N PHE A 206 -1.69 -10.10 -25.04
CA PHE A 206 -1.13 -8.95 -24.34
C PHE A 206 -0.15 -8.12 -25.20
N LYS A 207 0.56 -8.75 -26.14
CA LYS A 207 1.50 -8.06 -27.04
C LYS A 207 0.84 -7.14 -28.08
N GLN A 208 -0.47 -7.20 -28.28
CA GLN A 208 -1.16 -6.35 -29.26
C GLN A 208 -1.09 -4.87 -28.89
N ASN A 209 -1.06 -4.55 -27.60
CA ASN A 209 -0.83 -3.22 -27.08
C ASN A 209 -0.03 -3.32 -25.78
N LEU A 210 1.30 -3.20 -25.88
CA LEU A 210 2.19 -3.47 -24.76
C LEU A 210 2.29 -2.25 -23.82
N GLN A 211 1.23 -2.08 -23.04
CA GLN A 211 1.09 -1.04 -22.04
C GLN A 211 0.98 -1.65 -20.64
N LEU A 212 1.40 -0.86 -19.65
CA LEU A 212 1.24 -1.16 -18.24
C LEU A 212 0.63 0.06 -17.57
N GLU A 213 -0.63 -0.05 -17.18
CA GLU A 213 -1.34 1.00 -16.45
C GLU A 213 -1.07 0.85 -14.96
N ILE A 214 -0.73 1.95 -14.29
CA ILE A 214 -0.54 2.03 -12.85
C ILE A 214 -1.42 3.16 -12.34
N GLU A 215 -2.40 2.83 -11.52
CA GLU A 215 -3.12 3.83 -10.74
C GLU A 215 -2.34 4.07 -9.45
N ALA A 216 -1.68 5.21 -9.35
CA ALA A 216 -1.01 5.63 -8.13
C ALA A 216 -1.98 6.46 -7.29
N LEU A 217 -2.27 5.99 -6.09
CA LEU A 217 -3.03 6.75 -5.11
C LEU A 217 -2.05 7.45 -4.16
N TYR A 218 -2.26 8.74 -3.93
CA TYR A 218 -1.44 9.56 -3.04
C TYR A 218 -2.27 10.06 -1.88
N GLY A 219 -1.90 9.67 -0.67
CA GLY A 219 -2.60 10.03 0.55
C GLY A 219 -1.81 10.99 1.42
N TYR A 220 -2.56 11.86 2.11
CA TYR A 220 -2.08 12.79 3.12
C TYR A 220 -3.02 12.74 4.32
N ALA A 221 -2.47 12.65 5.52
CA ALA A 221 -3.26 12.65 6.74
C ALA A 221 -2.43 13.21 7.91
N VAL A 222 -3.07 13.93 8.83
CA VAL A 222 -2.38 14.55 9.98
C VAL A 222 -2.85 13.89 11.27
N ARG A 223 -1.91 13.49 12.13
CA ARG A 223 -2.24 12.96 13.46
C ARG A 223 -2.96 14.06 14.26
N LYS A 224 -4.05 13.70 14.91
CA LYS A 224 -4.79 14.63 15.77
C LYS A 224 -4.07 14.77 17.12
N ASN A 225 -4.13 15.98 17.69
CA ASN A 225 -3.67 16.20 19.07
C ASN A 225 -4.60 15.51 20.06
N ASP A 226 -4.06 14.55 20.80
CA ASP A 226 -4.80 13.75 21.77
C ASP A 226 -5.00 14.44 23.14
N ASN A 227 -4.58 15.71 23.31
CA ASN A 227 -4.71 16.43 24.60
C ASN A 227 -6.18 16.53 25.08
N HIS A 228 -7.16 16.40 24.17
CA HIS A 228 -8.55 16.13 24.51
C HIS A 228 -9.20 15.34 23.37
N VAL A 229 -9.56 14.07 23.60
CA VAL A 229 -10.82 13.40 23.20
C VAL A 229 -10.67 11.88 23.22
N ARG A 230 -11.58 11.23 23.95
CA ARG A 230 -11.82 9.78 23.99
C ARG A 230 -11.91 9.20 22.57
N SER A 231 -11.25 8.04 22.38
CA SER A 231 -11.36 7.21 21.18
C SER A 231 -12.81 7.14 20.71
N ARG A 232 -13.11 7.61 19.49
CA ARG A 232 -14.39 7.32 18.86
C ARG A 232 -14.41 5.82 18.58
N VAL A 233 -15.35 5.12 19.20
CA VAL A 233 -15.59 3.69 18.94
C VAL A 233 -15.86 3.53 17.44
N ASN A 234 -14.98 2.80 16.76
CA ASN A 234 -15.20 2.38 15.38
C ASN A 234 -16.33 1.33 15.40
N PRO A 235 -17.49 1.57 14.78
CA PRO A 235 -18.62 0.64 14.85
C PRO A 235 -18.33 -0.74 14.24
N ASN A 236 -17.24 -0.87 13.47
CA ASN A 236 -16.80 -2.12 12.86
C ASN A 236 -15.64 -2.80 13.61
N ARG A 237 -15.23 -2.28 14.78
CA ARG A 237 -14.30 -2.96 15.68
C ARG A 237 -15.01 -3.26 17.00
N VAL A 238 -15.40 -4.51 17.16
CA VAL A 238 -15.71 -5.08 18.47
C VAL A 238 -14.42 -5.69 19.00
N SER A 239 -13.94 -5.24 20.16
CA SER A 239 -12.79 -5.86 20.81
C SER A 239 -13.12 -7.31 21.18
N LEU A 240 -12.10 -8.17 21.30
CA LEU A 240 -12.30 -9.58 21.70
C LEU A 240 -13.04 -9.72 23.03
N ASP A 241 -12.87 -8.75 23.93
CA ASP A 241 -13.52 -8.76 25.24
C ASP A 241 -14.98 -8.28 25.15
N GLU A 242 -15.28 -7.26 24.34
CA GLU A 242 -16.67 -6.86 24.03
C GLU A 242 -17.42 -7.99 23.30
N LEU A 243 -16.75 -8.74 22.41
CA LEU A 243 -17.33 -9.88 21.72
C LEU A 243 -17.64 -11.02 22.70
N LYS A 244 -16.71 -11.33 23.61
CA LYS A 244 -16.94 -12.32 24.69
C LYS A 244 -18.12 -11.91 25.58
N GLU A 245 -18.22 -10.62 25.91
CA GLU A 245 -19.29 -10.09 26.75
C GLU A 245 -20.64 -10.15 26.04
N GLN A 246 -20.71 -9.80 24.75
CA GLN A 246 -21.91 -9.96 23.93
C GLN A 246 -22.35 -11.43 23.82
N ILE A 247 -21.41 -12.35 23.59
CA ILE A 247 -21.69 -13.79 23.54
C ILE A 247 -22.17 -14.30 24.91
N ALA A 248 -21.58 -13.84 26.00
CA ALA A 248 -22.00 -14.19 27.36
C ALA A 248 -23.42 -13.69 27.68
N ASN A 249 -23.75 -12.47 27.25
CA ASN A 249 -25.08 -11.89 27.44
C ASN A 249 -26.14 -12.56 26.56
N PHE A 250 -25.82 -12.92 25.32
CA PHE A 250 -26.71 -13.69 24.44
C PHE A 250 -27.03 -15.09 24.98
N LYS A 251 -26.05 -15.76 25.60
CA LYS A 251 -26.27 -17.05 26.27
C LYS A 251 -27.15 -16.94 27.53
N LYS A 252 -27.12 -15.80 28.22
CA LYS A 252 -27.98 -15.56 29.39
C LYS A 252 -29.43 -15.25 28.99
N SER A 253 -29.66 -14.54 27.88
CA SER A 253 -31.02 -14.20 27.42
C SER A 253 -31.78 -15.39 26.83
N ASN A 254 -31.10 -16.43 26.37
CA ASN A 254 -31.72 -17.62 25.76
C ASN A 254 -31.94 -18.79 26.74
N ASN A 255 -31.61 -18.61 28.02
CA ASN A 255 -31.78 -19.60 29.09
C ASN A 255 -32.86 -19.18 30.13
N THR A 256 -33.74 -18.24 29.75
CA THR A 256 -34.97 -17.85 30.46
C THR A 256 -36.14 -17.96 29.51
#